data_AF-A0A3M1DXZ3-F1
#
_entry.id   AF-A0A3M1DXZ3-F1
#
_cell.length_a   1.000
_cell.length_b   1.000
_cell.length_c   1.000
_cell.angle_alpha   90.00
_cell.angle_beta   90.00
_cell.angle_gamma   90.00
#
_symmetry.space_group_name_H-M   'P 1'
#
loop_
_entity.id
_entity.type
_entity.pdbx_description
1 polymer ?
#
loop_
_entity_poly.entity_id
_entity_poly.type
_entity_poly.pdbx_seq_one_letter_code
_entity_poly.pdbx_strand_id
1 'polypeptide(L)' 'FAISGKETTSHVPKDDIHSRFYPIIQQEGKKAGEKFCGECHNEKQVPFPEGHPPKFRCLFCHKLDRD' A
#
# COMPACT_ATOMS: atom_id res chain seq x y z
N PHE A 1 4.65 -24.13 -7.30
CA PHE A 1 4.31 -23.60 -5.97
C PHE A 1 4.71 -22.14 -5.92
N ALA A 2 3.79 -21.22 -5.62
CA ALA A 2 4.18 -19.85 -5.32
C ALA A 2 4.94 -19.85 -3.99
N ILE A 3 6.21 -19.46 -4.03
CA ILE A 3 7.12 -19.45 -2.86
C ILE A 3 6.59 -18.51 -1.75
N SER A 4 5.67 -17.60 -2.07
CA SER A 4 5.16 -16.56 -1.16
C SER A 4 4.00 -16.97 -0.24
N GLY A 5 3.48 -18.19 -0.33
CA GLY A 5 2.26 -18.58 0.41
C GLY A 5 1.01 -17.80 -0.03
N LYS A 6 -0.08 -17.95 0.72
CA LYS A 6 -1.34 -17.21 0.48
C LYS A 6 -1.18 -15.75 0.92
N GLU A 7 -1.67 -14.82 0.11
CA GLU A 7 -1.73 -13.41 0.46
C GLU A 7 -2.68 -13.18 1.64
N THR A 8 -2.19 -12.49 2.67
CA THR A 8 -2.93 -12.22 3.92
C THR A 8 -3.16 -10.73 4.16
N THR A 9 -2.57 -9.88 3.33
CA THR A 9 -2.66 -8.42 3.44
C THR A 9 -3.76 -7.86 2.55
N SER A 10 -4.40 -6.78 3.02
CA SER A 10 -5.42 -6.08 2.24
C SER A 10 -4.80 -5.36 1.05
N HIS A 11 -5.53 -5.32 -0.06
CA HIS A 11 -5.17 -4.49 -1.21
C HIS A 11 -5.39 -3.01 -0.89
N VAL A 12 -4.69 -2.13 -1.60
CA VAL A 12 -5.01 -0.71 -1.62
C VAL A 12 -6.38 -0.56 -2.28
N PRO A 13 -7.33 0.14 -1.67
CA PRO A 13 -8.67 0.29 -2.23
C PRO A 13 -8.65 1.28 -3.41
N LYS A 14 -9.61 1.14 -4.31
CA LYS A 14 -9.81 2.03 -5.46
C LYS A 14 -10.91 3.06 -5.18
N ASP A 15 -10.78 3.76 -4.05
CA ASP A 15 -11.72 4.80 -3.61
C ASP A 15 -11.25 6.23 -3.98
N ASP A 16 -12.05 7.25 -3.65
CA ASP A 16 -11.74 8.65 -3.97
C ASP A 16 -10.44 9.17 -3.31
N ILE A 17 -10.00 8.55 -2.21
CA ILE A 17 -8.81 8.96 -1.47
C ILE A 17 -7.55 8.35 -2.12
N HIS A 18 -7.65 7.08 -2.52
CA HIS A 18 -6.52 6.27 -2.96
C HIS A 18 -6.36 6.25 -4.49
N SER A 19 -7.45 6.44 -5.24
CA SER A 19 -7.46 6.40 -6.71
C SER A 19 -6.47 7.38 -7.34
N ARG A 20 -6.25 8.55 -6.73
CA ARG A 20 -5.26 9.54 -7.19
C ARG A 20 -3.81 9.02 -7.22
N PHE A 21 -3.49 8.00 -6.42
CA PHE A 21 -2.14 7.41 -6.37
C PHE A 21 -1.96 6.25 -7.36
N TYR A 22 -3.04 5.65 -7.87
CA TYR A 22 -2.96 4.54 -8.82
C TYR A 22 -2.17 4.91 -10.09
N PRO A 23 -2.44 6.06 -10.77
CA PRO A 23 -1.68 6.45 -11.95
C PRO A 23 -0.19 6.62 -11.65
N ILE A 24 0.16 7.24 -10.52
CA ILE A 24 1.55 7.45 -10.10
C ILE A 24 2.24 6.09 -9.91
N ILE A 25 1.60 5.15 -9.21
CA ILE A 25 2.14 3.81 -8.96
C ILE A 25 2.32 3.01 -10.25
N GLN A 26 1.37 3.14 -11.18
CA GLN A 26 1.39 2.41 -12.46
C GLN A 26 2.41 2.98 -13.46
N GLN A 27 2.56 4.31 -13.50
CA GLN A 27 3.41 5.00 -14.48
C GLN A 27 4.84 5.20 -13.98
N GLU A 28 5.00 5.59 -12.72
CA GLU A 28 6.30 5.92 -12.12
C GLU A 28 6.84 4.82 -11.20
N GLY A 29 5.99 3.83 -10.88
CA GLY A 29 6.35 2.65 -10.11
C GLY A 29 6.06 2.78 -8.61
N LYS A 30 6.11 1.63 -7.93
CA LYS A 30 5.71 1.48 -6.51
C LYS A 30 6.39 2.48 -5.57
N LYS A 31 7.71 2.66 -5.70
CA LYS A 31 8.48 3.57 -4.84
C LYS A 31 8.05 5.02 -4.98
N ALA A 32 7.51 5.44 -6.12
CA ALA A 32 7.05 6.80 -6.31
C ALA A 32 5.76 7.06 -5.51
N GLY A 33 4.78 6.15 -5.62
CA GLY A 33 3.53 6.25 -4.87
C GLY A 33 3.67 6.03 -3.36
N GLU A 34 4.56 5.12 -2.93
CA GLU A 34 4.77 4.79 -1.51
C GLU A 34 5.18 5.99 -0.63
N LYS A 35 5.75 7.05 -1.23
CA LYS A 35 6.16 8.26 -0.51
C LYS A 35 4.98 9.00 0.13
N PHE A 36 3.79 8.90 -0.47
CA PHE A 36 2.61 9.63 -0.05
C PHE A 36 1.80 8.86 1.01
N CYS A 37 1.98 7.54 1.12
CA CYS A 37 1.21 6.69 2.05
C CYS A 37 1.35 7.16 3.52
N GLY A 38 2.55 7.59 3.91
CA GLY A 38 2.86 8.02 5.28
C GLY A 38 2.20 9.33 5.71
N GLU A 39 1.65 10.12 4.77
CA GLU A 39 0.93 11.36 5.08
C GLU A 39 -0.33 11.08 5.92
N CYS A 40 -1.00 9.95 5.65
CA CYS A 40 -2.19 9.50 6.38
C CYS A 40 -1.95 8.24 7.22
N HIS A 41 -1.20 7.27 6.71
CA HIS A 41 -0.91 6.04 7.44
C HIS A 41 0.26 6.26 8.40
N ASN A 42 -0.08 6.71 9.60
CA ASN A 42 0.85 7.06 10.67
C ASN A 42 0.15 6.99 12.04
N GLU A 43 0.92 7.18 13.11
CA GLU A 43 0.42 7.06 14.49
C GLU A 43 -0.65 8.09 14.88
N LYS A 44 -0.82 9.17 14.11
CA LYS A 44 -1.74 10.27 14.44
C LYS A 44 -3.07 10.21 13.70
N GLN A 45 -3.09 9.67 12.48
CA GLN A 45 -4.28 9.64 11.63
C GLN A 45 -4.79 8.21 11.45
N VAL A 46 -4.08 7.40 10.66
CA VAL A 46 -4.41 5.98 10.45
C VAL A 46 -3.30 5.12 11.04
N PRO A 47 -3.37 4.77 12.34
CA PRO A 47 -2.32 3.99 12.99
C PRO A 47 -2.27 2.57 12.43
N PHE A 48 -1.06 2.05 12.33
CA PHE A 48 -0.83 0.65 11.94
C PHE A 48 -1.16 -0.28 13.12
N PRO A 49 -1.60 -1.52 12.83
CA PRO A 49 -1.81 -2.52 13.87
C PRO A 49 -0.49 -2.93 14.53
N GLU A 50 -0.59 -3.50 15.73
CA GLU A 50 0.55 -4.08 16.44
C GLU A 50 1.21 -5.18 15.58
N GLY A 51 2.54 -5.13 15.45
CA GLY A 51 3.31 -6.07 14.64
C GLY A 51 3.40 -5.73 13.15
N HIS A 52 2.88 -4.59 12.69
CA HIS A 52 3.09 -4.14 11.31
C HIS A 52 4.59 -3.95 11.00
N PRO A 53 5.09 -4.43 9.84
CA PRO A 53 6.50 -4.31 9.46
C PRO A 53 6.93 -2.84 9.28
N PRO A 54 8.24 -2.59 9.07
CA PRO A 54 8.75 -1.24 8.87
C PRO A 54 7.98 -0.45 7.79
N LYS A 55 7.81 0.86 8.03
CA LYS A 55 6.97 1.79 7.24
C LYS A 55 7.60 2.20 5.90
N PHE A 56 8.30 1.28 5.24
CA PHE A 56 8.87 1.47 3.90
C PHE A 56 8.50 0.25 3.05
N ARG A 57 8.10 0.46 1.78
CA ARG A 57 7.66 -0.59 0.85
C ARG A 57 6.23 -1.11 1.05
N CYS A 58 5.27 -0.20 1.27
CA CYS A 58 3.86 -0.52 1.47
C CYS A 58 3.29 -1.43 0.36
N LEU A 59 3.62 -1.17 -0.90
CA LEU A 59 3.05 -1.85 -2.07
C LEU A 59 3.71 -3.20 -2.38
N PHE A 60 4.61 -3.68 -1.51
CA PHE A 60 5.06 -5.08 -1.55
C PHE A 60 3.99 -6.03 -1.03
N CYS A 61 3.36 -5.67 0.08
CA CYS A 61 2.30 -6.47 0.69
C CYS A 61 0.92 -5.91 0.33
N HIS A 62 0.74 -4.60 0.31
CA HIS A 62 -0.54 -3.97 -0.07
C HIS A 62 -0.58 -3.73 -1.58
N LYS A 63 -0.89 -4.78 -2.35
CA LYS A 63 -0.99 -4.67 -3.81
C LYS A 63 -2.15 -3.74 -4.19
N LEU A 64 -2.06 -3.12 -5.36
CA LEU A 64 -3.21 -2.41 -5.92
C LEU A 64 -4.35 -3.39 -6.15
N ASP A 65 -5.58 -2.92 -5.95
CA ASP A 65 -6.75 -3.69 -6.37
C ASP A 65 -6.71 -3.97 -7.87
N ARG A 66 -7.07 -5.19 -8.25
CA ARG A 66 -7.18 -5.61 -9.65
C ARG A 66 -8.66 -5.71 -9.93
N ASP A 67 -9.16 -4.91 -10.86
CA ASP A 67 -10.51 -5.10 -11.40
C ASP A 67 -10.65 -6.51 -12.01
#